data_AF-A8UUP8-F1
#
_entry.id   AF-A8UUP8-F1
#
_cell.length_a   1.000
_cell.length_b   1.000
_cell.length_c   1.000
_cell.angle_alpha   90.00
_cell.angle_beta   90.00
_cell.angle_gamma   90.00
#
_symmetry.space_group_name_H-M   'P 1'
#
loop_
_entity.id
_entity.type
_entity.pdbx_description
1 polymer ?
#
loop_
_entity_poly.entity_id
_entity_poly.type
_entity_poly.pdbx_seq_one_letter_code
_entity_poly.pdbx_strand_id
1 'polypeptide(L)' 'MSRRPDIENALKQVSSRYELVHAAVRRTLQLLQEGDDFFIRGERELIKKTFQSIEDIAEGKVKVVKKD' A
#
# COMPACT_ATOMS: atom_id res chain seq x y z
N MET A 1 12.97 -8.35 -11.97
CA MET A 1 12.77 -9.18 -10.77
C MET A 1 11.78 -8.47 -9.88
N SER A 2 10.71 -9.12 -9.40
CA SER A 2 9.71 -8.45 -8.58
C SER A 2 10.33 -8.01 -7.24
N ARG A 3 10.51 -6.70 -7.05
CA ARG A 3 10.88 -6.12 -5.75
C ARG A 3 9.83 -6.51 -4.72
N ARG A 4 10.25 -6.86 -3.50
CA ARG A 4 9.35 -7.07 -2.36
C ARG A 4 8.97 -5.71 -1.76
N PRO A 5 7.73 -5.50 -1.29
CA PRO A 5 7.39 -4.24 -0.64
C PRO A 5 7.98 -4.21 0.76
N ASP A 6 8.19 -3.03 1.33
CA ASP A 6 8.73 -2.89 2.69
C ASP A 6 7.68 -3.22 3.77
N ILE A 7 7.45 -4.51 3.97
CA ILE A 7 6.49 -5.03 4.95
C ILE A 7 6.91 -4.67 6.38
N GLU A 8 8.23 -4.64 6.67
CA GLU A 8 8.71 -4.38 8.02
C GLU A 8 8.37 -2.97 8.47
N ASN A 9 8.61 -1.97 7.62
CA ASN A 9 8.24 -0.60 7.94
C ASN A 9 6.73 -0.38 7.87
N ALA A 10 6.01 -1.05 6.97
CA ALA A 10 4.55 -0.99 6.96
C ALA A 10 3.93 -1.51 8.27
N LEU A 11 4.48 -2.56 8.87
CA LEU A 11 4.02 -3.09 10.16
C LEU A 11 4.24 -2.13 11.33
N LYS A 12 5.21 -1.20 11.25
CA LYS A 12 5.41 -0.17 12.27
C LYS A 12 4.31 0.91 12.27
N GLN A 13 3.54 1.00 11.18
CA GLN A 13 2.49 2.01 10.97
C GLN A 13 1.10 1.52 11.35
N VAL A 14 0.97 0.25 11.72
CA VAL A 14 -0.30 -0.39 12.09
C VAL A 14 -0.15 -1.19 13.38
N SER A 15 -1.27 -1.51 14.01
CA SER A 15 -1.34 -2.26 15.26
C SER A 15 -1.33 -3.78 15.10
N SER A 16 -1.60 -4.30 13.89
CA SER A 16 -1.54 -5.74 13.63
C SER A 16 -1.31 -6.07 12.15
N ARG A 17 -0.88 -7.30 11.88
CA ARG A 17 -0.76 -7.83 10.51
C ARG A 17 -2.10 -7.82 9.77
N TYR A 18 -3.20 -8.05 10.48
CA TYR A 18 -4.54 -7.99 9.89
C TYR A 18 -4.92 -6.56 9.50
N GLU A 19 -4.59 -5.58 10.35
CA GLU A 19 -4.81 -4.17 10.05
C GLU A 19 -3.97 -3.71 8.85
N LEU A 20 -2.74 -4.20 8.70
CA LEU A 20 -1.94 -3.97 7.48
C LEU A 20 -2.69 -4.42 6.23
N VAL A 21 -3.26 -5.62 6.24
CA VAL A 21 -4.03 -6.16 5.10
C VAL A 21 -5.23 -5.27 4.79
N HIS A 22 -6.00 -4.89 5.82
CA HIS A 22 -7.16 -4.01 5.64
C HIS A 22 -6.77 -2.64 5.10
N ALA A 23 -5.72 -2.02 5.63
CA ALA A 23 -5.21 -0.73 5.18
C ALA A 23 -4.72 -0.81 3.72
N ALA A 24 -3.96 -1.86 3.37
CA ALA A 24 -3.46 -2.06 2.01
C ALA A 24 -4.59 -2.26 1.00
N VAL A 25 -5.64 -3.01 1.34
CA VAL A 25 -6.83 -3.18 0.49
C VAL A 25 -7.51 -1.83 0.24
N ARG A 26 -7.77 -1.05 1.30
CA ARG A 26 -8.41 0.27 1.16
C ARG A 26 -7.59 1.20 0.28
N ARG A 27 -6.28 1.27 0.49
CA ARG A 27 -5.38 2.10 -0.30
C ARG A 27 -5.31 1.63 -1.76
N THR A 28 -5.30 0.33 -2.00
CA THR A 28 -5.36 -0.23 -3.36
C THR A 28 -6.63 0.20 -4.09
N LEU A 29 -7.79 0.18 -3.42
CA LEU A 29 -9.05 0.63 -4.01
C LEU A 29 -9.01 2.13 -4.36
N GLN A 30 -8.38 2.97 -3.54
CA GLN A 30 -8.16 4.39 -3.87
C GLN A 30 -7.29 4.54 -5.11
N LEU A 31 -6.18 3.81 -5.20
CA LEU A 31 -5.29 3.84 -6.37
C LEU A 31 -6.02 3.38 -7.64
N LEU A 32 -6.98 2.47 -7.54
CA LEU A 32 -7.81 2.04 -8.69
C LEU A 32 -8.81 3.11 -9.13
N GLN A 33 -9.23 4.03 -8.26
CA GLN A 33 -10.09 5.16 -8.66
C GLN A 33 -9.34 6.18 -9.52
N GLU A 34 -8.01 6.25 -9.42
CA GLU A 34 -7.14 7.12 -10.22
C GLU A 34 -6.90 6.57 -11.64
N GLY A 35 -7.37 5.35 -11.95
CA GLY A 35 -7.37 4.74 -13.28
C GLY A 35 -7.55 3.22 -13.24
N ASP A 36 -8.15 2.65 -14.28
CA ASP A 36 -8.57 1.23 -14.33
C ASP A 36 -7.41 0.21 -14.41
N ASP A 37 -6.16 0.65 -14.55
CA ASP A 37 -4.99 -0.25 -14.61
C ASP A 37 -4.63 -0.76 -13.20
N PHE A 38 -4.18 -2.02 -13.11
CA PHE A 38 -3.64 -2.62 -11.88
C PHE A 38 -2.19 -2.20 -11.60
N PHE A 39 -1.55 -1.52 -12.54
CA PHE A 39 -0.16 -1.09 -12.44
C PHE A 39 -0.03 0.44 -12.33
N ILE A 40 1.03 0.86 -11.67
CA ILE A 40 1.53 2.23 -11.63
C ILE A 40 2.88 2.22 -12.35
N ARG A 41 3.10 3.19 -13.24
CA ARG A 41 4.39 3.37 -13.89
C ARG A 41 5.35 4.01 -12.89
N GLY A 42 6.24 3.21 -12.33
CA GLY A 42 7.40 3.68 -11.58
C GLY A 42 8.50 4.19 -12.52
N GLU A 43 9.59 4.70 -11.95
CA GLU A 43 10.69 5.30 -12.72
C GLU A 43 11.37 4.33 -13.70
N ARG A 44 11.39 3.03 -13.36
CA ARG A 44 12.09 1.99 -14.14
C ARG A 44 11.25 0.73 -14.36
N GLU A 45 10.08 0.61 -13.74
CA GLU A 45 9.26 -0.60 -13.82
C GLU A 45 7.76 -0.32 -13.59
N LEU A 46 6.92 -1.27 -14.02
CA LEU A 46 5.49 -1.30 -13.68
C LEU A 46 5.32 -1.97 -12.31
N ILE A 47 4.76 -1.23 -11.36
CA ILE A 47 4.54 -1.68 -9.98
C ILE A 47 3.06 -1.95 -9.81
N LYS A 48 2.68 -3.12 -9.26
CA LYS A 48 1.27 -3.38 -8.98
C LYS A 48 0.79 -2.42 -7.90
N LYS A 49 -0.44 -1.92 -8.02
CA LYS A 49 -1.07 -1.04 -7.01
C LYS A 49 -1.12 -1.66 -5.61
N THR A 50 -1.17 -2.98 -5.51
CA THR A 50 -1.08 -3.71 -4.23
C THR A 50 0.32 -3.66 -3.60
N PHE A 51 1.38 -3.57 -4.40
CA PHE A 51 2.73 -3.32 -3.89
C PHE A 51 2.86 -1.86 -3.47
N GLN A 52 2.42 -0.94 -4.32
CA GLN A 52 2.47 0.49 -4.01
C GLN A 52 1.67 0.82 -2.75
N SER A 53 0.53 0.17 -2.51
CA SER A 53 -0.26 0.42 -1.32
C SER A 53 0.45 0.03 -0.03
N ILE A 54 1.31 -1.00 -0.05
CA ILE A 54 2.15 -1.38 1.10
C ILE A 54 3.29 -0.38 1.28
N GLU A 55 3.93 0.07 0.19
CA GLU A 55 4.97 1.10 0.23
C GLU A 55 4.41 2.44 0.75
N ASP A 56 3.22 2.85 0.30
CA ASP A 56 2.54 4.05 0.79
C ASP A 56 2.24 3.98 2.30
N ILE A 57 1.93 2.78 2.81
CA ILE A 57 1.77 2.57 4.26
C ILE A 57 3.14 2.69 4.93
N ALA A 58 4.18 2.00 4.44
CA ALA A 58 5.53 2.05 5.00
C ALA A 58 6.10 3.48 5.08
N GLU A 59 5.82 4.30 4.07
CA GLU A 59 6.23 5.71 3.97
C GLU A 59 5.36 6.67 4.80
N GLY A 60 4.32 6.17 5.47
CA GLY A 60 3.42 6.99 6.29
C GLY A 60 2.46 7.88 5.48
N LYS A 61 2.30 7.62 4.18
CA LYS A 61 1.34 8.32 3.30
C LYS A 61 -0.11 7.94 3.61
N VAL A 62 -0.32 6.76 4.20
CA VAL A 62 -1.64 6.28 4.65
C VAL A 62 -1.78 6.47 6.14
N LYS A 63 -2.79 7.24 6.58
CA LYS A 63 -3.14 7.37 8.00
C LYS A 63 -4.28 6.41 8.35
N VAL A 64 -4.00 5.43 9.21
CA VAL A 64 -5.02 4.54 9.77
C VAL A 64 -5.62 5.19 11.02
N VAL A 65 -6.83 5.75 10.88
CA VAL A 65 -7.55 6.38 12.00
C VAL A 65 -8.49 5.34 12.62
N LYS A 66 -8.32 5.07 13.91
CA LYS A 66 -9.29 4.28 14.68
C LYS A 66 -10.44 5.19 15.07
N LYS A 67 -11.67 4.72 14.85
CA LYS A 67 -12.86 5.39 15.37
C LYS A 67 -13.12 4.78 16.75
N ASP A 68 -12.93 5.58 17.79
CA ASP A 68 -13.32 5.23 19.16
C ASP A 68 -14.85 5.08 19.27
#